data_AF-A0A9P7Q4H8-F1
#
_entry.id   AF-A0A9P7Q4H8-F1
#
_cell.length_a   1.000
_cell.length_b   1.000
_cell.length_c   1.000
_cell.angle_alpha   90.00
_cell.angle_beta   90.00
_cell.angle_gamma   90.00
#
_symmetry.space_group_name_H-M   'P 1'
#
loop_
_entity.id
_entity.type
_entity.pdbx_description
1 polymer ?
#
loop_
_entity_poly.entity_id
_entity_poly.type
_entity_poly.pdbx_seq_one_letter_code
_entity_poly.pdbx_strand_id
1 'polypeptide(L)'
;MMTGRTSEKVSERTMAREAFFLEFAHAIRSRFEGVPLMVTGGFRTRKGMEAAIREGGCDMIGIGRPAVLNPLLPKNTIFNKEIADDDAKLYTKTVAPSWLTRVLGLRAINGAAETMWYAQQIHKIIPAR
;
A
#
# COMPACT_ATOMS: atom_id res chain seq x y z
N MET A 1 -14.80 -29.93 -10.67
CA MET A 1 -13.35 -29.74 -10.87
C MET A 1 -12.88 -28.66 -9.90
N MET A 2 -12.09 -29.03 -8.89
CA MET A 2 -11.45 -28.10 -7.96
C MET A 2 -10.19 -27.56 -8.64
N THR A 3 -10.19 -26.28 -9.04
CA THR A 3 -8.98 -25.56 -9.40
C THR A 3 -8.44 -24.86 -8.16
N GLY A 4 -7.39 -25.44 -7.57
CA GLY A 4 -6.65 -24.83 -6.47
C GLY A 4 -6.07 -23.49 -6.92
N ARG A 5 -6.43 -22.42 -6.21
CA ARG A 5 -5.73 -21.13 -6.29
C ARG A 5 -4.38 -21.32 -5.62
N THR A 6 -3.33 -21.41 -6.41
CA THR A 6 -1.95 -21.21 -5.98
C THR A 6 -1.86 -19.90 -5.19
N SER A 7 -1.51 -19.99 -3.91
CA SER A 7 -1.06 -18.86 -3.09
C SER A 7 0.08 -18.16 -3.84
N GLU A 8 -0.21 -17.02 -4.46
CA GLU A 8 0.81 -16.19 -5.08
C GLU A 8 1.73 -15.67 -3.96
N LYS A 9 2.94 -16.23 -3.89
CA LYS A 9 4.05 -15.70 -3.08
C LYS A 9 4.13 -14.19 -3.25
N VAL A 10 4.28 -13.47 -2.13
CA VAL A 10 4.50 -12.02 -2.15
C VAL A 10 5.68 -11.72 -3.07
N SER A 11 5.48 -10.85 -4.06
CA SER A 11 6.53 -10.55 -5.03
C SER A 11 7.75 -9.91 -4.34
N GLU A 12 8.97 -10.24 -4.79
CA GLU A 12 10.21 -9.64 -4.28
C GLU A 12 10.17 -8.11 -4.32
N ARG A 13 9.52 -7.56 -5.37
CA ARG A 13 9.32 -6.12 -5.51
C ARG A 13 8.44 -5.52 -4.42
N THR A 14 7.45 -6.26 -3.93
CA THR A 14 6.61 -5.83 -2.80
C THR A 14 7.45 -5.81 -1.52
N MET A 15 8.19 -6.89 -1.27
CA MET A 15 9.07 -6.99 -0.09
C MET A 15 10.11 -5.87 -0.06
N ALA A 16 10.78 -5.61 -1.19
CA ALA A 16 11.77 -4.54 -1.30
C ALA A 16 11.18 -3.15 -1.03
N ARG A 17 9.93 -2.91 -1.41
CA ARG A 17 9.24 -1.63 -1.15
C ARG A 17 8.82 -1.48 0.30
N GLU A 18 8.44 -2.56 0.96
CA GLU A 18 8.11 -2.54 2.40
C GLU A 18 9.38 -2.34 3.23
N ALA A 19 10.48 -3.02 2.90
CA ALA A 19 11.76 -2.90 3.61
C ALA A 19 12.37 -1.49 3.51
N PHE A 20 12.31 -0.85 2.34
CA PHE A 20 12.91 0.48 2.12
C PHE A 20 12.43 1.55 3.13
N PHE A 21 11.13 1.59 3.43
CA PHE A 21 10.60 2.60 4.34
C PHE A 21 10.86 2.26 5.82
N LEU A 22 11.01 0.98 6.15
CA LEU A 22 11.29 0.54 7.51
C LEU A 22 12.75 0.81 7.90
N GLU A 23 13.70 0.59 7.01
CA GLU A 23 15.11 0.95 7.25
C GLU A 23 15.26 2.44 7.60
N PHE A 24 14.57 3.30 6.84
CA PHE A 24 14.55 4.74 7.12
C PHE A 24 13.88 5.05 8.46
N ALA A 25 12.79 4.37 8.81
CA ALA A 25 12.11 4.57 10.08
C ALA A 25 12.98 4.16 11.28
N HIS A 26 13.75 3.08 11.17
CA HIS A 26 14.71 2.68 12.21
C HIS A 26 15.80 3.73 12.41
N ALA A 27 16.32 4.32 11.33
CA ALA A 27 17.31 5.39 11.41
C ALA A 27 16.76 6.67 12.07
N ILE A 28 15.47 6.99 11.86
CA ILE A 28 14.82 8.11 12.55
C ILE A 28 14.61 7.79 14.03
N ARG A 29 14.15 6.58 14.35
CA ARG A 29 13.83 6.20 15.74
C ARG A 29 15.04 6.32 16.66
N SER A 30 16.23 5.96 16.18
CA SER A 30 17.47 6.09 16.95
C SER A 30 17.86 7.54 17.26
N ARG A 31 17.32 8.51 16.50
CA ARG A 31 17.60 9.94 16.69
C ARG A 31 16.53 10.66 17.51
N PHE A 32 15.31 10.14 17.54
CA PHE A 32 14.13 10.74 18.16
C PHE A 32 13.40 9.72 19.05
N GLU A 33 14.03 9.38 20.17
CA GLU A 33 13.46 8.46 21.14
C GLU A 33 12.14 8.99 21.72
N GLY A 34 11.17 8.09 21.92
CA GLY A 34 9.85 8.42 22.50
C GLY A 34 8.86 9.12 21.57
N VAL A 35 9.25 9.46 20.33
CA VAL A 35 8.33 10.03 19.34
C VAL A 35 7.62 8.92 18.57
N PRO A 36 6.27 8.87 18.55
CA PRO A 36 5.54 7.90 17.74
C PRO A 36 5.82 8.09 16.24
N LEU A 37 6.19 7.01 15.56
CA LEU A 37 6.47 6.99 14.12
C LEU A 37 5.31 6.35 13.35
N MET A 38 4.79 7.09 12.37
CA MET A 38 3.88 6.56 11.36
C MET A 38 4.62 6.37 10.04
N VAL A 39 4.66 5.15 9.52
CA VAL A 39 5.20 4.89 8.18
C VAL A 39 4.05 4.82 7.19
N THR A 40 4.12 5.67 6.16
CA THR A 40 3.10 5.75 5.11
C THR A 40 3.69 5.30 3.77
N GLY A 41 3.02 4.36 3.10
CA GLY A 41 3.49 3.80 1.82
C GLY A 41 4.28 2.50 1.95
N GLY A 42 4.49 1.81 0.82
CA GLY A 42 5.17 0.50 0.80
C GLY A 42 4.26 -0.68 1.08
N PHE A 43 3.44 -0.61 2.14
CA PHE A 43 2.63 -1.75 2.62
C PHE A 43 1.58 -2.26 1.63
N ARG A 44 1.59 -3.58 1.41
CA ARG A 44 0.69 -4.31 0.51
C ARG A 44 0.13 -5.59 1.10
N THR A 45 0.60 -6.02 2.28
CA THR A 45 0.14 -7.27 2.91
C THR A 45 -0.13 -7.08 4.40
N ARG A 46 -1.08 -7.84 4.96
CA ARG A 46 -1.30 -7.88 6.43
C ARG A 46 -0.01 -8.25 7.17
N LYS A 47 0.65 -9.34 6.76
CA LYS A 47 1.91 -9.81 7.35
C LYS A 47 3.01 -8.74 7.38
N GLY A 48 3.20 -8.01 6.28
CA GLY A 48 4.19 -6.92 6.23
C GLY A 48 3.87 -5.78 7.19
N MET A 49 2.59 -5.41 7.32
CA MET A 49 2.15 -4.39 8.29
C MET A 49 2.31 -4.85 9.74
N GLU A 50 1.97 -6.10 10.05
CA GLU A 50 2.14 -6.65 11.39
C GLU A 50 3.61 -6.79 11.78
N ALA A 51 4.46 -7.24 10.86
CA ALA A 51 5.91 -7.33 11.06
C ALA A 51 6.50 -5.95 11.37
N ALA A 52 6.16 -4.93 10.58
CA ALA A 52 6.62 -3.56 10.79
C ALA A 52 6.32 -3.00 12.19
N ILE A 53 5.13 -3.29 12.73
CA ILE A 53 4.76 -2.86 14.08
C ILE A 53 5.49 -3.71 15.14
N ARG A 54 5.45 -5.04 14.99
CA ARG A 54 6.02 -5.96 15.98
C ARG A 54 7.54 -5.85 16.12
N GLU A 55 8.22 -5.55 15.02
CA GLU A 55 9.68 -5.38 14.97
C GLU A 55 10.11 -3.96 15.35
N GLY A 56 9.17 -3.08 15.74
CA GLY A 56 9.46 -1.71 16.17
C GLY A 56 9.88 -0.76 15.05
N GLY A 57 9.63 -1.13 13.79
CA GLY A 57 9.89 -0.26 12.64
C GLY A 57 8.97 0.95 12.62
N CYS A 58 7.74 0.84 13.14
CA CYS A 58 6.84 1.97 13.33
C CYS A 58 5.77 1.68 14.39
N ASP A 59 5.13 2.73 14.90
CA ASP A 59 4.01 2.62 15.85
C ASP A 59 2.66 2.65 15.13
N MET A 60 2.62 3.16 13.89
CA MET A 60 1.41 3.26 13.09
C MET A 60 1.69 3.08 11.59
N ILE A 61 0.73 2.45 10.91
CA ILE A 61 0.77 2.23 9.47
C ILE A 61 -0.21 3.18 8.77
N GLY A 62 0.28 3.98 7.83
CA GLY A 62 -0.56 4.82 6.97
C GLY A 62 -0.82 4.18 5.61
N ILE A 63 -2.10 4.04 5.26
CA ILE A 63 -2.55 3.50 3.97
C ILE A 63 -3.24 4.58 3.13
N GLY A 64 -2.63 4.93 1.99
CA GLY A 64 -3.18 5.91 1.04
C GLY A 64 -3.98 5.26 -0.09
N ARG A 65 -3.37 5.12 -1.27
CA ARG A 65 -4.01 4.63 -2.51
C ARG A 65 -4.92 3.40 -2.36
N PRO A 66 -4.55 2.33 -1.63
CA PRO A 66 -5.47 1.20 -1.42
C PRO A 66 -6.78 1.57 -0.71
N ALA A 67 -6.73 2.49 0.25
CA ALA A 67 -7.91 2.96 0.99
C ALA A 67 -8.86 3.78 0.10
N VAL A 68 -8.35 4.42 -0.95
CA VAL A 68 -9.18 5.10 -1.95
C VAL A 68 -9.98 4.09 -2.79
N LEU A 69 -9.39 2.93 -3.10
CA LEU A 69 -10.07 1.89 -3.88
C LEU A 69 -11.06 1.08 -3.04
N ASN A 70 -10.76 0.90 -1.76
CA ASN A 70 -11.59 0.19 -0.81
C ASN A 70 -11.61 0.95 0.53
N PRO A 71 -12.59 1.84 0.75
CA PRO A 71 -12.67 2.59 2.01
C PRO A 71 -12.92 1.70 3.24
N LEU A 72 -13.48 0.50 3.03
CA LEU A 72 -13.74 -0.48 4.09
C LEU A 72 -12.57 -1.44 4.32
N LEU A 73 -11.41 -1.17 3.70
CA LEU A 73 -10.20 -2.00 3.78
C LEU A 73 -9.79 -2.42 5.19
N PRO A 74 -9.83 -1.54 6.23
CA PRO A 74 -9.53 -1.97 7.60
C PRO A 74 -10.46 -3.10 8.07
N LYS A 75 -11.76 -2.96 7.80
CA LYS A 75 -12.79 -3.90 8.26
C LYS A 75 -12.82 -5.18 7.45
N ASN A 76 -12.82 -5.08 6.12
CA ASN A 76 -13.09 -6.21 5.25
C ASN A 76 -11.84 -7.01 4.88
N THR A 77 -10.64 -6.45 5.04
CA THR A 77 -9.38 -7.09 4.61
C THR A 77 -8.35 -7.13 5.73
N ILE A 78 -7.96 -5.98 6.30
CA ILE A 78 -6.81 -5.93 7.22
C ILE A 78 -7.12 -6.65 8.53
N PHE A 79 -8.23 -6.31 9.19
CA PHE A 79 -8.62 -6.90 10.46
C PHE A 79 -9.61 -8.06 10.33
N ASN A 80 -9.96 -8.45 9.10
CA ASN A 80 -10.87 -9.56 8.86
C ASN A 80 -10.17 -10.92 9.04
N LYS A 81 -10.35 -11.56 10.19
CA LYS A 81 -9.74 -12.86 10.53
C LYS A 81 -10.22 -14.01 9.65
N GLU A 82 -11.33 -13.86 8.92
CA GLU A 82 -11.82 -14.88 7.99
C GLU A 82 -10.99 -14.94 6.70
N ILE A 83 -10.21 -13.89 6.40
CA ILE A 83 -9.30 -13.87 5.26
C ILE A 83 -7.94 -14.37 5.72
N ALA A 84 -7.46 -15.42 5.05
CA ALA A 84 -6.12 -15.94 5.25
C ALA A 84 -5.07 -14.85 4.98
N ASP A 85 -3.99 -14.85 5.74
CA ASP A 85 -2.98 -13.78 5.66
C ASP A 85 -2.35 -13.62 4.26
N ASP A 86 -2.21 -14.72 3.53
CA ASP A 86 -1.66 -14.72 2.17
C ASP A 86 -2.61 -14.06 1.16
N ASP A 87 -3.90 -14.00 1.48
CA ASP A 87 -4.94 -13.38 0.67
C ASP A 87 -5.28 -11.94 1.12
N ALA A 88 -4.86 -11.54 2.33
CA ALA A 88 -5.05 -10.21 2.90
C ALA A 88 -4.10 -9.17 2.25
N LYS A 89 -4.33 -8.90 0.96
CA LYS A 89 -3.52 -8.04 0.09
C LYS A 89 -4.22 -6.70 -0.20
N LEU A 90 -3.41 -5.65 -0.27
CA LEU A 90 -3.85 -4.28 -0.59
C LEU A 90 -3.47 -3.94 -2.02
N TYR A 91 -4.47 -3.63 -2.84
CA TYR A 91 -4.27 -3.37 -4.26
C TYR A 91 -4.13 -1.89 -4.57
N THR A 92 -3.41 -1.58 -5.64
CA THR A 92 -3.37 -0.25 -6.25
C THR A 92 -3.50 -0.36 -7.75
N LYS A 93 -4.25 0.57 -8.35
CA LYS A 93 -4.35 0.72 -9.79
C LYS A 93 -3.27 1.67 -10.30
N THR A 94 -2.56 1.27 -11.34
CA THR A 94 -1.70 2.17 -12.13
C THR A 94 -2.53 2.69 -13.29
N VAL A 95 -2.61 4.01 -13.42
CA VAL A 95 -3.54 4.67 -14.38
C VAL A 95 -2.82 5.19 -15.62
N ALA A 96 -1.49 5.04 -15.68
CA ALA A 96 -0.73 5.44 -16.86
C ALA A 96 -0.52 4.26 -17.83
N PRO A 97 -1.29 4.20 -18.94
CA PRO A 97 -0.84 3.47 -20.10
C PRO A 97 -0.84 4.40 -21.33
N SER A 98 0.34 4.87 -21.69
CA SER A 98 0.71 4.77 -23.10
C SER A 98 2.15 4.31 -23.13
N TRP A 99 2.43 3.20 -23.81
CA TRP A 99 3.79 2.77 -24.09
C TRP A 99 4.60 3.94 -24.69
N LEU A 100 3.93 4.80 -25.46
CA LEU A 100 4.47 6.02 -26.04
C LEU A 100 4.95 7.02 -24.98
N THR A 101 4.18 7.29 -23.91
CA THR A 101 4.62 8.23 -22.86
C THR A 101 5.79 7.68 -22.04
N ARG A 102 5.93 6.36 -21.97
CA ARG A 102 7.07 5.68 -21.33
C ARG A 102 8.36 5.82 -22.15
N VAL A 103 8.25 5.70 -23.48
CA VAL A 103 9.37 5.81 -24.43
C VAL A 103 9.81 7.27 -24.60
N LEU A 104 8.87 8.21 -24.65
CA LEU A 104 9.14 9.64 -24.82
C LEU A 104 9.64 10.37 -23.56
N GLY A 105 9.90 9.66 -22.45
CA GLY A 105 10.48 10.26 -21.24
C GLY A 105 9.54 11.16 -20.43
N LEU A 106 8.24 11.20 -20.75
CA LEU A 106 7.23 12.06 -20.12
C LEU A 106 6.73 11.52 -18.76
N ARG A 107 7.66 11.07 -17.90
CA ARG A 107 7.36 10.44 -16.60
C ARG A 107 6.54 11.34 -15.66
N ALA A 108 6.72 12.66 -15.75
CA ALA A 108 5.96 13.63 -14.96
C ALA A 108 4.45 13.60 -15.27
N ILE A 109 4.09 13.43 -16.55
CA ILE A 109 2.69 13.39 -17.00
C ILE A 109 1.99 12.13 -16.47
N ASN A 110 2.71 11.00 -16.45
CA ASN A 110 2.18 9.74 -15.91
C ASN A 110 1.86 9.84 -14.41
N GLY A 111 2.73 10.50 -13.63
CA GLY A 111 2.49 10.75 -12.20
C GLY A 111 1.29 11.68 -11.96
N ALA A 112 1.16 12.74 -12.75
CA ALA A 112 0.03 13.66 -12.67
C ALA A 112 -1.30 12.97 -12.99
N ALA A 113 -1.35 12.16 -14.05
CA ALA A 113 -2.54 11.40 -14.43
C ALA A 113 -2.98 10.41 -13.33
N GLU A 114 -2.04 9.70 -12.71
CA GLU A 114 -2.35 8.81 -11.59
C GLU A 114 -2.91 9.57 -10.40
N THR A 115 -2.29 10.70 -10.01
CA THR A 115 -2.77 11.56 -8.92
C THR A 115 -4.17 12.08 -9.19
N MET A 116 -4.44 12.61 -10.39
CA MET A 116 -5.75 13.13 -10.77
C MET A 116 -6.83 12.03 -10.72
N TRP A 117 -6.52 10.83 -11.19
CA TRP A 117 -7.48 9.73 -11.18
C TRP A 117 -7.84 9.27 -9.76
N TYR A 118 -6.85 9.16 -8.87
CA TYR A 118 -7.11 8.85 -7.45
C TYR A 118 -7.89 9.98 -6.78
N ALA A 119 -7.57 11.25 -7.06
CA ALA A 119 -8.34 12.39 -6.55
C ALA A 119 -9.82 12.32 -7.00
N GLN A 120 -10.08 11.98 -8.26
CA GLN A 120 -11.45 11.74 -8.75
C GLN A 120 -12.14 10.58 -8.03
N GLN A 121 -11.42 9.49 -7.72
CA GLN A 121 -12.03 8.40 -6.95
C GLN A 121 -12.38 8.83 -5.53
N ILE A 122 -11.53 9.65 -4.89
CA ILE A 122 -11.83 10.22 -3.56
C ILE A 122 -13.14 11.02 -3.61
N HIS A 123 -13.33 11.86 -4.63
CA HIS A 123 -14.58 12.61 -4.78
C HIS A 123 -15.83 11.72 -4.88
N LYS A 124 -15.71 10.52 -5.45
CA LYS A 124 -16.83 9.56 -5.53
C LYS A 124 -17.15 8.85 -4.22
N ILE A 125 -16.22 8.84 -3.26
CA ILE A 125 -16.45 8.25 -1.94
C ILE A 125 -17.38 9.14 -1.10
N ILE A 126 -17.38 10.46 -1.38
CA ILE A 126 -18.24 11.41 -0.67
C ILE A 126 -19.70 11.12 -1.05
N PRO A 127 -20.59 10.80 -0.08
CA PRO A 127 -22.01 10.65 -0.38
C PRO A 127 -22.54 11.93 -1.01
N ALA A 128 -23.36 11.81 -2.07
CA ALA A 128 -24.10 12.96 -2.60
C ALA A 128 -24.90 13.57 -1.44
N ARG A 129 -24.64 14.85 -1.15
CA ARG A 129 -25.41 15.62 -0.17
C ARG A 129 -26.77 15.98 -0.75
#